data_AF-A0A6P8AWC1-F1
#
_entry.id   AF-A0A6P8AWC1-F1
#
_cell.length_a   1.000
_cell.length_b   1.000
_cell.length_c   1.000
_cell.angle_alpha   90.00
_cell.angle_beta   90.00
_cell.angle_gamma   90.00
#
_symmetry.space_group_name_H-M   'P 1'
#
loop_
_entity.id
_entity.type
_entity.pdbx_description
1 polymer ?
#
loop_
_entity_poly.entity_id
_entity_poly.type
_entity_poly.pdbx_seq_one_letter_code
_entity_poly.pdbx_strand_id
1 'polypeptide(L)'
;MAPGDSSKKADTGKRSLGNEDATDGALKGGRRPNGDADAMDVDDHPRPDMGEFEDEFEDEFESEDEVIEAGVDGRPDAEREAEEKAGAMEVDGGGPGTFIVGRSQLEAGQTLTPDPTTYDMLHSLSTPWPCLSFDVIRDGLGDNRKVYPATMYTVAGTQAETSRSNENQIMVMKFSGLSKMDKSGLGEDSDDDDDDNDEDADPILESKSIPLTSTTNRIRAHQTPAETGRQATTLTATMTESSNVFIHDITPHLASFDTPGTIITPQQNKPLCTIRAHKSEGYAVDWAPVSSHAAGRLMTGDNDGLMYMTTRTDGGGFVTDTRPFAGHTSSVEDIQWSPSEASVFASASSDGTVRVWDVRSKSRAAALTVKISDTDVNVASWSRLTTHLLATGDDNGTWAVWDLRQWKPSTNNKASTPTSIASFSYHKEQITSLEWHPSDDSIIAVAAGDNTVTLWDLAVELDDEESRDTAGVQDVPPQLLFVHYHENAKELHWHPQIPGSLVVTGHEFSVFKTISV
;
A
#
# COMPACT_ATOMS: atom_id res chain seq x y z
N MET A 1 9.39 -14.24 -73.44
CA MET A 1 8.34 -15.28 -73.57
C MET A 1 7.60 -15.38 -72.25
N ALA A 2 6.30 -15.58 -72.31
CA ALA A 2 5.39 -15.93 -71.22
C ALA A 2 4.27 -16.79 -71.85
N PRO A 3 3.37 -17.45 -71.08
CA PRO A 3 3.29 -17.56 -69.61
C PRO A 3 3.35 -19.04 -69.15
N GLY A 4 2.98 -19.29 -67.88
CA GLY A 4 2.85 -20.64 -67.29
C GLY A 4 1.84 -20.69 -66.15
N ASP A 5 0.59 -20.31 -66.42
CA ASP A 5 -0.53 -20.37 -65.45
C ASP A 5 -1.07 -21.82 -65.31
N SER A 6 -1.58 -22.15 -64.12
CA SER A 6 -2.27 -23.42 -63.83
C SER A 6 -3.37 -23.27 -62.78
N SER A 7 -4.30 -22.34 -63.02
CA SER A 7 -5.51 -22.16 -62.22
C SER A 7 -6.54 -23.31 -62.36
N LYS A 8 -7.13 -23.74 -61.22
CA LYS A 8 -8.42 -24.47 -61.08
C LYS A 8 -8.83 -24.42 -59.60
N LYS A 9 -9.84 -23.62 -59.23
CA LYS A 9 -11.30 -23.86 -59.29
C LYS A 9 -11.81 -24.88 -58.25
N ALA A 10 -12.84 -24.45 -57.52
CA ALA A 10 -13.53 -25.20 -56.48
C ALA A 10 -14.52 -26.23 -57.04
N ASP A 11 -15.02 -27.10 -56.17
CA ASP A 11 -16.41 -27.56 -56.25
C ASP A 11 -17.04 -27.66 -54.84
N THR A 12 -18.37 -27.55 -54.79
CA THR A 12 -19.23 -27.64 -53.61
C THR A 12 -19.83 -29.03 -53.46
N GLY A 13 -19.97 -29.54 -52.23
CA GLY A 13 -20.35 -30.95 -52.00
C GLY A 13 -21.29 -31.22 -50.84
N LYS A 14 -22.50 -30.61 -50.81
CA LYS A 14 -23.56 -31.06 -49.90
C LYS A 14 -23.98 -32.49 -50.23
N ARG A 15 -24.15 -33.35 -49.22
CA ARG A 15 -25.19 -34.39 -49.20
C ARG A 15 -25.83 -34.51 -47.82
N SER A 16 -27.16 -34.36 -47.80
CA SER A 16 -28.07 -34.75 -46.72
C SER A 16 -28.92 -35.95 -47.21
N LEU A 17 -30.09 -36.18 -46.56
CA LEU A 17 -31.10 -37.26 -46.78
C LEU A 17 -30.84 -38.51 -45.90
N GLY A 18 -31.82 -39.07 -45.16
CA GLY A 18 -33.22 -38.68 -44.86
C GLY A 18 -33.55 -38.85 -43.36
N ASN A 19 -34.64 -38.32 -42.78
CA ASN A 19 -36.08 -38.54 -43.07
C ASN A 19 -36.48 -40.03 -42.93
N GLU A 20 -37.58 -40.45 -42.31
CA GLU A 20 -38.85 -39.87 -41.75
C GLU A 20 -39.28 -40.77 -40.54
N ASP A 21 -40.21 -40.54 -39.59
CA ASP A 21 -41.06 -39.44 -39.06
C ASP A 21 -41.78 -40.01 -37.77
N ALA A 22 -42.56 -39.35 -36.89
CA ALA A 22 -42.93 -37.96 -36.50
C ALA A 22 -43.77 -37.99 -35.18
N THR A 23 -44.45 -36.88 -34.80
CA THR A 23 -45.45 -36.70 -33.69
C THR A 23 -44.93 -36.67 -32.24
N ASP A 24 -45.64 -36.12 -31.24
CA ASP A 24 -46.41 -34.86 -31.08
C ASP A 24 -46.67 -34.66 -29.56
N GLY A 25 -47.01 -33.45 -29.09
CA GLY A 25 -47.51 -33.21 -27.73
C GLY A 25 -46.79 -32.10 -26.95
N ALA A 26 -47.39 -30.91 -26.90
CA ALA A 26 -47.01 -29.80 -26.02
C ALA A 26 -48.14 -29.46 -25.02
N LEU A 27 -47.84 -28.58 -24.05
CA LEU A 27 -48.69 -27.76 -23.13
C LEU A 27 -48.07 -27.81 -21.70
N LYS A 28 -47.60 -26.73 -21.07
CA LYS A 28 -48.22 -25.45 -20.62
C LYS A 28 -49.26 -25.56 -19.47
N GLY A 29 -48.88 -25.07 -18.28
CA GLY A 29 -49.60 -23.93 -17.67
C GLY A 29 -50.34 -24.09 -16.33
N GLY A 30 -49.65 -23.85 -15.21
CA GLY A 30 -49.90 -22.68 -14.32
C GLY A 30 -51.12 -22.56 -13.37
N ARG A 31 -50.83 -21.94 -12.20
CA ARG A 31 -51.68 -21.22 -11.22
C ARG A 31 -52.35 -21.97 -10.03
N ARG A 32 -52.42 -21.23 -8.91
CA ARG A 32 -53.20 -21.47 -7.68
C ARG A 32 -54.67 -21.02 -7.85
N PRO A 33 -55.56 -21.37 -6.91
CA PRO A 33 -56.31 -20.31 -6.19
C PRO A 33 -56.40 -20.51 -4.66
N ASN A 34 -56.94 -19.50 -3.98
CA ASN A 34 -57.39 -19.55 -2.57
C ASN A 34 -58.92 -19.82 -2.50
N GLY A 35 -59.50 -20.08 -1.32
CA GLY A 35 -60.96 -19.95 -1.11
C GLY A 35 -61.58 -20.74 0.05
N ASP A 36 -61.64 -20.11 1.22
CA ASP A 36 -62.79 -19.97 2.15
C ASP A 36 -63.75 -21.14 2.52
N ALA A 37 -63.71 -21.50 3.81
CA ALA A 37 -64.82 -21.47 4.79
C ALA A 37 -66.04 -22.44 4.77
N ASP A 38 -66.77 -22.39 5.91
CA ASP A 38 -68.06 -22.99 6.29
C ASP A 38 -68.15 -24.53 6.52
N ALA A 39 -68.85 -25.06 7.55
CA ALA A 39 -69.39 -24.48 8.81
C ALA A 39 -69.91 -25.58 9.80
N MET A 40 -70.24 -25.18 11.05
CA MET A 40 -71.17 -25.84 12.03
C MET A 40 -70.70 -27.16 12.71
N ASP A 41 -70.55 -27.22 14.05
CA ASP A 41 -71.54 -27.37 15.18
C ASP A 41 -71.93 -28.85 15.47
N VAL A 42 -72.24 -29.32 16.69
CA VAL A 42 -71.99 -28.95 18.12
C VAL A 42 -72.43 -30.14 19.00
N ASP A 43 -71.85 -30.33 20.20
CA ASP A 43 -72.19 -31.36 21.24
C ASP A 43 -72.03 -32.85 20.79
N ASP A 44 -71.85 -33.87 21.65
CA ASP A 44 -72.33 -34.11 23.03
C ASP A 44 -71.32 -34.96 23.87
N HIS A 45 -71.61 -35.13 25.16
CA HIS A 45 -70.81 -35.79 26.21
C HIS A 45 -71.71 -36.78 27.01
N PRO A 46 -71.29 -37.49 28.09
CA PRO A 46 -69.95 -37.76 28.64
C PRO A 46 -69.73 -39.24 29.08
N ARG A 47 -68.61 -39.50 29.81
CA ARG A 47 -68.42 -40.55 30.86
C ARG A 47 -68.24 -42.04 30.44
N PRO A 48 -67.69 -42.91 31.32
CA PRO A 48 -66.88 -42.67 32.54
C PRO A 48 -65.61 -43.56 32.70
N ASP A 49 -64.92 -43.35 33.83
CA ASP A 49 -64.22 -44.35 34.66
C ASP A 49 -62.84 -44.91 34.23
N MET A 50 -61.84 -44.69 35.10
CA MET A 50 -60.69 -45.58 35.36
C MET A 50 -59.86 -45.08 36.56
N GLY A 51 -60.06 -45.72 37.73
CA GLY A 51 -59.01 -46.06 38.71
C GLY A 51 -58.25 -44.96 39.49
N GLU A 52 -58.52 -44.87 40.79
CA GLU A 52 -57.70 -44.18 41.80
C GLU A 52 -56.38 -44.92 42.09
N PHE A 53 -55.31 -44.19 42.42
CA PHE A 53 -54.18 -44.67 43.25
C PHE A 53 -53.46 -43.47 43.91
N GLU A 54 -53.76 -43.26 45.20
CA GLU A 54 -52.93 -42.63 46.23
C GLU A 54 -52.07 -43.76 46.89
N ASP A 55 -51.15 -43.60 47.85
CA ASP A 55 -50.47 -42.44 48.47
C ASP A 55 -49.30 -41.93 47.55
N GLU A 56 -48.18 -41.28 47.91
CA GLU A 56 -47.53 -40.83 49.18
C GLU A 56 -46.55 -39.66 48.85
N PHE A 57 -46.01 -38.96 49.87
CA PHE A 57 -44.93 -37.93 49.82
C PHE A 57 -45.16 -36.62 49.03
N GLU A 58 -45.88 -35.72 49.69
CA GLU A 58 -45.54 -34.29 49.67
C GLU A 58 -44.15 -34.05 50.29
N ASP A 59 -43.45 -33.00 49.82
CA ASP A 59 -42.55 -32.17 50.63
C ASP A 59 -42.43 -30.81 49.91
N GLU A 60 -43.20 -29.82 50.35
CA GLU A 60 -43.08 -28.43 49.85
C GLU A 60 -41.80 -27.77 50.37
N PHE A 61 -41.14 -26.95 49.56
CA PHE A 61 -40.61 -25.65 50.01
C PHE A 61 -40.36 -24.71 48.83
N GLU A 62 -40.83 -23.48 48.93
CA GLU A 62 -40.54 -22.38 48.01
C GLU A 62 -39.24 -21.66 48.42
N SER A 63 -38.38 -21.35 47.45
CA SER A 63 -37.53 -20.15 47.50
C SER A 63 -37.13 -19.71 46.09
N GLU A 64 -37.27 -18.41 45.82
CA GLU A 64 -36.69 -17.76 44.65
C GLU A 64 -35.19 -17.55 44.90
N ASP A 65 -34.32 -18.05 44.02
CA ASP A 65 -32.88 -17.73 43.99
C ASP A 65 -32.41 -17.67 42.52
N GLU A 66 -31.50 -16.74 42.23
CA GLU A 66 -31.05 -16.45 40.87
C GLU A 66 -30.11 -17.55 40.33
N VAL A 67 -30.38 -18.02 39.11
CA VAL A 67 -29.44 -18.91 38.39
C VAL A 67 -28.31 -18.06 37.83
N ILE A 68 -27.27 -17.87 38.63
CA ILE A 68 -26.01 -17.25 38.19
C ILE A 68 -25.30 -18.23 37.25
N GLU A 69 -25.27 -17.90 35.95
CA GLU A 69 -24.59 -18.70 34.92
C GLU A 69 -23.07 -18.49 35.00
N ALA A 70 -22.43 -19.16 35.96
CA ALA A 70 -21.00 -19.03 36.20
C ALA A 70 -20.16 -19.39 34.95
N GLY A 71 -19.32 -18.44 34.51
CA GLY A 71 -18.38 -18.62 33.41
C GLY A 71 -17.34 -19.71 33.66
N VAL A 72 -16.60 -20.06 32.60
CA VAL A 72 -15.73 -21.26 32.54
C VAL A 72 -14.54 -21.24 33.53
N ASP A 73 -14.23 -20.10 34.15
CA ASP A 73 -13.22 -19.95 35.22
C ASP A 73 -13.80 -19.84 36.65
N GLY A 74 -15.12 -19.75 36.80
CA GLY A 74 -15.82 -19.75 38.09
C GLY A 74 -15.73 -18.47 38.92
N ARG A 75 -15.36 -17.33 38.32
CA ARG A 75 -15.39 -16.01 38.98
C ARG A 75 -16.75 -15.30 38.80
N PRO A 76 -17.16 -14.38 39.70
CA PRO A 76 -18.39 -13.61 39.54
C PRO A 76 -18.24 -12.54 38.45
N ASP A 77 -19.29 -12.33 37.64
CA ASP A 77 -19.27 -11.32 36.57
C ASP A 77 -18.98 -9.90 37.08
N ALA A 78 -19.35 -9.58 38.32
CA ALA A 78 -19.04 -8.29 38.93
C ALA A 78 -17.55 -8.05 39.21
N GLU A 79 -16.73 -9.11 39.37
CA GLU A 79 -15.28 -8.98 39.41
C GLU A 79 -14.69 -8.85 38.00
N ARG A 80 -15.25 -9.57 37.01
CA ARG A 80 -14.85 -9.45 35.60
C ARG A 80 -15.18 -8.08 35.02
N GLU A 81 -16.38 -7.55 35.24
CA GLU A 81 -16.76 -6.18 34.86
C GLU A 81 -15.88 -5.13 35.56
N ALA A 82 -15.34 -5.43 36.74
CA ALA A 82 -14.42 -4.54 37.45
C ALA A 82 -13.00 -4.61 36.87
N GLU A 83 -12.50 -5.79 36.46
CA GLU A 83 -11.25 -5.94 35.71
C GLU A 83 -11.35 -5.29 34.32
N GLU A 84 -12.46 -5.50 33.60
CA GLU A 84 -12.71 -4.87 32.28
C GLU A 84 -12.88 -3.34 32.41
N LYS A 85 -13.47 -2.83 33.50
CA LYS A 85 -13.47 -1.38 33.81
C LYS A 85 -12.15 -0.83 34.32
N ALA A 86 -11.25 -1.66 34.85
CA ALA A 86 -9.90 -1.26 35.24
C ALA A 86 -8.93 -1.25 34.05
N GLY A 87 -9.16 -2.13 33.06
CA GLY A 87 -8.46 -2.12 31.77
C GLY A 87 -8.99 -1.07 30.78
N ALA A 88 -10.25 -0.68 30.88
CA ALA A 88 -10.82 0.45 30.14
C ALA A 88 -10.25 1.77 30.67
N MET A 89 -9.36 2.41 29.90
CA MET A 89 -8.77 3.71 30.26
C MET A 89 -9.84 4.77 30.60
N GLU A 90 -9.72 5.43 31.75
CA GLU A 90 -10.50 6.63 32.07
C GLU A 90 -10.07 7.81 31.18
N VAL A 91 -10.73 7.97 30.03
CA VAL A 91 -10.42 9.02 29.04
C VAL A 91 -10.55 10.46 29.59
N ASP A 92 -11.37 10.66 30.64
CA ASP A 92 -11.54 11.96 31.32
C ASP A 92 -10.59 12.18 32.53
N GLY A 93 -9.58 11.32 32.71
CA GLY A 93 -8.65 11.28 33.86
C GLY A 93 -7.57 12.37 33.96
N GLY A 94 -7.65 13.47 33.19
CA GLY A 94 -6.75 14.61 33.33
C GLY A 94 -5.32 14.46 32.77
N GLY A 95 -5.06 13.42 31.96
CA GLY A 95 -3.84 13.31 31.16
C GLY A 95 -3.80 14.27 29.96
N PRO A 96 -2.71 14.27 29.16
CA PRO A 96 -2.68 14.97 27.88
C PRO A 96 -3.72 14.35 26.92
N GLY A 97 -4.74 15.10 26.55
CA GLY A 97 -5.86 14.59 25.75
C GLY A 97 -5.43 14.11 24.35
N THR A 98 -5.95 12.95 23.93
CA THR A 98 -5.63 12.30 22.66
C THR A 98 -5.90 13.22 21.46
N PHE A 99 -4.87 13.45 20.64
CA PHE A 99 -5.01 14.23 19.42
C PHE A 99 -5.62 13.39 18.30
N ILE A 100 -6.90 13.61 18.00
CA ILE A 100 -7.58 12.96 16.86
C ILE A 100 -7.49 13.91 15.66
N VAL A 101 -6.75 13.50 14.63
CA VAL A 101 -6.52 14.32 13.42
C VAL A 101 -7.86 14.73 12.79
N GLY A 102 -7.99 16.01 12.43
CA GLY A 102 -9.20 16.57 11.83
C GLY A 102 -10.37 16.81 12.79
N ARG A 103 -10.27 16.37 14.06
CA ARG A 103 -11.19 16.75 15.15
C ARG A 103 -10.51 17.68 16.17
N SER A 104 -9.26 17.40 16.51
CA SER A 104 -8.40 18.23 17.35
C SER A 104 -7.61 19.23 16.49
N GLN A 105 -7.43 20.45 16.98
CA GLN A 105 -6.56 21.47 16.38
C GLN A 105 -5.44 21.82 17.37
N LEU A 106 -4.18 21.76 16.91
CA LEU A 106 -3.03 22.22 17.69
C LEU A 106 -3.10 23.73 17.91
N GLU A 107 -3.05 24.15 19.17
CA GLU A 107 -2.85 25.57 19.50
C GLU A 107 -1.38 25.98 19.34
N ALA A 108 -1.13 27.26 19.08
CA ALA A 108 0.21 27.78 18.86
C ALA A 108 1.12 27.61 20.10
N GLY A 109 2.04 26.66 20.04
CA GLY A 109 2.96 26.31 21.13
C GLY A 109 2.65 24.97 21.82
N GLN A 110 1.58 24.27 21.42
CA GLN A 110 1.41 22.85 21.74
C GLN A 110 2.30 21.98 20.84
N THR A 111 2.73 20.83 21.35
CA THR A 111 3.50 19.82 20.61
C THR A 111 2.83 18.46 20.77
N LEU A 112 2.75 17.67 19.70
CA LEU A 112 2.36 16.27 19.79
C LEU A 112 3.55 15.43 20.26
N THR A 113 3.28 14.52 21.19
CA THR A 113 4.18 13.42 21.54
C THR A 113 3.48 12.12 21.14
N PRO A 114 4.14 11.21 20.40
CA PRO A 114 3.58 9.89 20.10
C PRO A 114 3.46 9.06 21.38
N ASP A 115 2.41 8.23 21.49
CA ASP A 115 2.29 7.25 22.55
C ASP A 115 3.25 6.06 22.27
N PRO A 116 4.31 5.86 23.08
CA PRO A 116 5.32 4.84 22.81
C PRO A 116 4.80 3.40 22.97
N THR A 117 3.68 3.17 23.66
CA THR A 117 3.10 1.82 23.80
C THR A 117 2.68 1.24 22.46
N THR A 118 2.19 2.11 21.57
CA THR A 118 1.61 1.80 20.25
C THR A 118 2.65 1.44 19.18
N TYR A 119 3.94 1.67 19.45
CA TYR A 119 5.06 1.33 18.58
C TYR A 119 5.93 0.25 19.22
N ASP A 120 6.48 -0.66 18.42
CA ASP A 120 7.64 -1.47 18.84
C ASP A 120 8.96 -0.78 18.50
N MET A 121 8.97 0.14 17.54
CA MET A 121 10.12 0.96 17.17
C MET A 121 9.61 2.30 16.64
N LEU A 122 10.21 3.41 17.04
CA LEU A 122 9.95 4.74 16.48
C LEU A 122 11.19 5.63 16.65
N HIS A 123 11.84 5.98 15.53
CA HIS A 123 13.02 6.83 15.51
C HIS A 123 12.84 7.98 14.51
N SER A 124 13.03 9.21 14.98
CA SER A 124 13.05 10.44 14.17
C SER A 124 14.49 10.86 13.87
N LEU A 125 14.84 11.00 12.59
CA LEU A 125 16.19 11.40 12.16
C LEU A 125 16.14 12.53 11.12
N SER A 126 16.55 13.72 11.55
CA SER A 126 16.64 14.92 10.72
C SER A 126 17.81 14.88 9.72
N THR A 127 17.59 15.43 8.52
CA THR A 127 18.60 15.57 7.45
C THR A 127 18.94 17.06 7.20
N PRO A 128 20.08 17.39 6.56
CA PRO A 128 20.49 18.80 6.36
C PRO A 128 19.55 19.64 5.49
N TRP A 129 18.73 18.96 4.68
CA TRP A 129 17.67 19.50 3.83
C TRP A 129 16.57 18.43 3.73
N PRO A 130 15.27 18.81 3.70
CA PRO A 130 14.19 17.85 3.54
C PRO A 130 14.33 17.10 2.21
N CYS A 131 13.74 15.91 2.13
CA CYS A 131 13.75 15.09 0.91
C CYS A 131 12.31 14.93 0.41
N LEU A 132 12.05 15.23 -0.86
CA LEU A 132 10.74 14.96 -1.46
C LEU A 132 10.53 13.46 -1.71
N SER A 133 11.62 12.71 -1.85
CA SER A 133 11.59 11.30 -2.24
C SER A 133 12.84 10.56 -1.79
N PHE A 134 12.66 9.27 -1.51
CA PHE A 134 13.71 8.31 -1.19
C PHE A 134 13.39 6.92 -1.75
N ASP A 135 14.29 5.97 -1.54
CA ASP A 135 14.08 4.55 -1.80
C ASP A 135 14.89 3.70 -0.80
N VAL A 136 14.42 2.50 -0.50
CA VAL A 136 15.02 1.59 0.49
C VAL A 136 15.94 0.58 -0.21
N ILE A 137 17.20 0.53 0.23
CA ILE A 137 18.23 -0.32 -0.36
C ILE A 137 18.29 -1.64 0.39
N ARG A 138 18.11 -2.78 -0.31
CA ARG A 138 18.30 -4.09 0.31
C ARG A 138 19.77 -4.34 0.60
N ASP A 139 20.05 -4.83 1.80
CA ASP A 139 21.39 -5.10 2.30
C ASP A 139 21.69 -6.60 2.45
N GLY A 140 22.95 -6.88 2.83
CA GLY A 140 23.45 -8.24 3.05
C GLY A 140 23.26 -8.77 4.47
N LEU A 141 22.51 -8.09 5.34
CA LEU A 141 22.29 -8.50 6.74
C LEU A 141 21.24 -9.62 6.86
N GLY A 142 20.44 -9.84 5.81
CA GLY A 142 19.43 -10.89 5.72
C GLY A 142 18.01 -10.36 5.53
N ASP A 143 17.10 -11.26 5.16
CA ASP A 143 15.66 -10.99 5.04
C ASP A 143 14.93 -11.41 6.33
N ASN A 144 13.73 -10.86 6.58
CA ASN A 144 12.90 -11.15 7.76
C ASN A 144 13.59 -10.86 9.11
N ARG A 145 14.39 -9.79 9.18
CA ARG A 145 15.09 -9.36 10.39
C ARG A 145 14.09 -8.82 11.42
N LYS A 146 14.07 -9.42 12.61
CA LYS A 146 13.19 -9.08 13.76
C LYS A 146 13.98 -8.83 15.06
N VAL A 147 15.30 -8.70 14.98
CA VAL A 147 16.21 -8.50 16.11
C VAL A 147 16.67 -7.05 16.11
N TYR A 148 16.72 -6.45 17.30
CA TYR A 148 17.16 -5.09 17.56
C TYR A 148 18.61 -5.09 18.11
N PRO A 149 19.33 -3.95 18.07
CA PRO A 149 19.01 -2.75 17.29
C PRO A 149 19.13 -3.02 15.78
N ALA A 150 18.15 -2.54 15.01
CA ALA A 150 18.12 -2.72 13.58
C ALA A 150 19.13 -1.79 12.87
N THR A 151 19.48 -2.17 11.64
CA THR A 151 20.26 -1.37 10.69
C THR A 151 19.58 -1.45 9.33
N MET A 152 19.53 -0.33 8.61
CA MET A 152 18.98 -0.24 7.25
C MET A 152 19.71 0.80 6.40
N TYR A 153 19.49 0.74 5.09
CA TYR A 153 20.11 1.63 4.11
C TYR A 153 19.05 2.24 3.18
N THR A 154 19.21 3.52 2.86
CA THR A 154 18.30 4.23 1.93
C THR A 154 19.10 5.14 0.98
N VAL A 155 18.44 5.60 -0.07
CA VAL A 155 18.94 6.70 -0.90
C VAL A 155 17.86 7.76 -1.05
N ALA A 156 18.17 9.01 -0.74
CA ALA A 156 17.24 10.13 -0.79
C ALA A 156 17.78 11.28 -1.65
N GLY A 157 16.89 12.12 -2.17
CA GLY A 157 17.25 13.34 -2.90
C GLY A 157 16.71 14.58 -2.20
N THR A 158 17.60 15.54 -1.92
CA THR A 158 17.24 16.73 -1.16
C THR A 158 16.43 17.76 -1.96
N GLN A 159 15.72 18.61 -1.22
CA GLN A 159 15.16 19.88 -1.65
C GLN A 159 15.79 21.02 -0.84
N ALA A 160 16.93 21.53 -1.31
CA ALA A 160 17.53 22.75 -0.78
C ALA A 160 16.75 23.99 -1.24
N GLU A 161 16.76 25.06 -0.44
CA GLU A 161 16.20 26.35 -0.84
C GLU A 161 16.71 26.81 -2.22
N THR A 162 15.89 27.50 -3.01
CA THR A 162 16.28 28.06 -4.31
C THR A 162 17.55 28.94 -4.22
N SER A 163 17.71 29.65 -3.09
CA SER A 163 18.86 30.47 -2.71
C SER A 163 20.18 29.69 -2.58
N ARG A 164 20.08 28.40 -2.25
CA ARG A 164 21.16 27.45 -1.92
C ARG A 164 21.06 26.17 -2.77
N SER A 165 20.48 26.28 -3.97
CA SER A 165 20.23 25.17 -4.92
C SER A 165 21.49 24.40 -5.36
N ASN A 166 22.68 24.97 -5.13
CA ASN A 166 23.99 24.31 -5.27
C ASN A 166 24.38 23.37 -4.10
N GLU A 167 23.55 23.27 -3.07
CA GLU A 167 23.70 22.35 -1.93
C GLU A 167 22.80 21.12 -2.06
N ASN A 168 22.00 21.05 -3.14
CA ASN A 168 21.25 19.85 -3.47
C ASN A 168 22.19 18.66 -3.68
N GLN A 169 21.76 17.49 -3.23
CA GLN A 169 22.56 16.27 -3.24
C GLN A 169 21.68 15.03 -3.23
N ILE A 170 22.21 13.93 -3.77
CA ILE A 170 21.75 12.58 -3.44
C ILE A 170 22.45 12.19 -2.14
N MET A 171 21.69 11.86 -1.12
CA MET A 171 22.18 11.30 0.14
C MET A 171 22.02 9.79 0.10
N VAL A 172 23.13 9.06 0.05
CA VAL A 172 23.16 7.63 0.36
C VAL A 172 23.30 7.54 1.88
N MET A 173 22.43 6.78 2.54
CA MET A 173 22.28 6.83 4.00
C MET A 173 22.29 5.44 4.63
N LYS A 174 22.82 5.38 5.86
CA LYS A 174 22.82 4.21 6.75
C LYS A 174 22.25 4.63 8.09
N PHE A 175 21.24 3.92 8.54
CA PHE A 175 20.60 4.07 9.84
C PHE A 175 21.01 2.87 10.68
N SER A 176 21.51 3.09 11.89
CA SER A 176 21.96 2.05 12.83
C SER A 176 21.69 2.47 14.26
N GLY A 177 21.54 1.54 15.20
CA GLY A 177 21.04 1.87 16.54
C GLY A 177 19.53 2.08 16.57
N LEU A 178 18.80 1.49 15.61
CA LEU A 178 17.33 1.52 15.61
C LEU A 178 16.83 0.48 16.63
N SER A 179 16.87 0.84 17.91
CA SER A 179 16.45 0.01 19.05
C SER A 179 14.92 -0.19 19.10
N LYS A 180 14.47 -1.08 19.98
CA LYS A 180 13.05 -1.22 20.34
C LYS A 180 12.65 -0.03 21.23
N MET A 181 11.37 0.37 21.22
CA MET A 181 10.85 1.30 22.23
C MET A 181 10.91 0.64 23.62
N ASP A 182 11.51 1.33 24.60
CA ASP A 182 11.32 1.01 26.01
C ASP A 182 9.84 1.16 26.39
N LYS A 183 9.36 0.22 27.21
CA LYS A 183 8.00 0.18 27.76
C LYS A 183 8.00 -0.01 29.29
N SER A 184 9.17 -0.11 29.93
CA SER A 184 9.32 -0.33 31.38
C SER A 184 8.87 0.90 32.20
N GLY A 185 9.18 2.11 31.73
CA GLY A 185 8.86 3.37 32.41
C GLY A 185 7.36 3.71 32.55
N LEU A 186 6.44 2.82 32.17
CA LEU A 186 4.99 3.04 32.19
C LEU A 186 4.21 2.22 33.24
N GLY A 187 4.91 1.46 34.10
CA GLY A 187 4.37 1.09 35.41
C GLY A 187 4.12 -0.40 35.68
N GLU A 188 5.20 -1.17 35.80
CA GLU A 188 5.28 -2.29 36.75
C GLU A 188 6.68 -2.26 37.38
N ASP A 189 6.80 -2.58 38.67
CA ASP A 189 8.08 -2.59 39.40
C ASP A 189 8.93 -3.82 38.99
N SER A 190 9.62 -3.70 37.85
CA SER A 190 10.50 -4.76 37.31
C SER A 190 11.90 -4.68 37.94
N ASP A 191 12.11 -5.39 39.05
CA ASP A 191 13.41 -5.58 39.74
C ASP A 191 14.41 -6.47 38.93
N ASP A 192 14.55 -6.25 37.61
CA ASP A 192 15.48 -6.98 36.75
C ASP A 192 16.71 -6.11 36.41
N ASP A 193 17.79 -6.28 37.20
CA ASP A 193 19.13 -5.69 36.99
C ASP A 193 19.87 -6.30 35.76
N ASP A 194 19.28 -6.28 34.55
CA ASP A 194 19.98 -6.70 33.32
C ASP A 194 20.81 -5.52 32.73
N ASP A 195 22.11 -5.53 33.03
CA ASP A 195 23.11 -4.44 32.86
C ASP A 195 23.56 -4.18 31.39
N ASP A 196 22.71 -4.48 30.40
CA ASP A 196 23.02 -4.39 28.95
C ASP A 196 22.87 -2.96 28.38
N ASN A 197 23.80 -2.08 28.79
CA ASN A 197 23.95 -0.67 28.39
C ASN A 197 24.08 -0.37 26.87
N ASP A 198 23.96 -1.38 26.00
CA ASP A 198 24.08 -1.25 24.53
C ASP A 198 22.71 -1.21 23.80
N GLU A 199 21.57 -1.55 24.44
CA GLU A 199 20.25 -1.50 23.77
C GLU A 199 19.66 -0.07 23.66
N ASP A 200 19.97 0.82 24.60
CA ASP A 200 19.48 2.21 24.68
C ASP A 200 20.26 3.24 23.82
N ALA A 201 21.08 2.77 22.87
CA ALA A 201 21.94 3.65 22.08
C ALA A 201 21.15 4.53 21.09
N ASP A 202 21.36 5.87 21.16
CA ASP A 202 20.78 6.85 20.23
C ASP A 202 20.90 6.43 18.74
N PRO A 203 19.85 6.57 17.92
CA PRO A 203 19.86 6.15 16.52
C PRO A 203 20.78 7.04 15.66
N ILE A 204 21.75 6.42 15.00
CA ILE A 204 22.80 7.09 14.21
C ILE A 204 22.42 7.11 12.72
N LEU A 205 22.36 8.32 12.14
CA LEU A 205 22.29 8.55 10.71
C LEU A 205 23.67 8.89 10.12
N GLU A 206 24.31 7.90 9.49
CA GLU A 206 25.44 8.17 8.61
C GLU A 206 24.97 8.49 7.18
N SER A 207 25.64 9.41 6.50
CA SER A 207 25.38 9.70 5.08
C SER A 207 26.64 9.88 4.24
N LYS A 208 26.51 9.75 2.92
CA LYS A 208 27.53 9.98 1.89
C LYS A 208 26.88 10.67 0.69
N SER A 209 27.43 11.81 0.26
CA SER A 209 26.77 12.70 -0.72
C SER A 209 27.29 12.57 -2.15
N ILE A 210 26.37 12.62 -3.13
CA ILE A 210 26.64 12.97 -4.53
C ILE A 210 26.06 14.38 -4.78
N PRO A 211 26.89 15.41 -5.05
CA PRO A 211 26.38 16.75 -5.34
C PRO A 211 25.52 16.82 -6.59
N LEU A 212 24.40 17.53 -6.49
CA LEU A 212 23.51 17.92 -7.59
C LEU A 212 23.54 19.45 -7.76
N THR A 213 22.80 19.96 -8.75
CA THR A 213 22.62 21.40 -9.00
C THR A 213 21.15 21.77 -9.20
N SER A 214 20.24 20.93 -8.69
CA SER A 214 18.80 20.98 -8.91
C SER A 214 18.12 20.10 -7.86
N THR A 215 16.90 20.46 -7.45
CA THR A 215 16.03 19.70 -6.55
C THR A 215 15.75 18.31 -7.11
N THR A 216 15.64 17.30 -6.24
CA THR A 216 15.15 15.97 -6.63
C THR A 216 13.64 15.89 -6.46
N ASN A 217 12.93 15.52 -7.53
CA ASN A 217 11.47 15.36 -7.54
C ASN A 217 11.06 13.93 -7.17
N ARG A 218 11.73 12.92 -7.76
CA ARG A 218 11.62 11.51 -7.36
C ARG A 218 12.95 10.78 -7.55
N ILE A 219 13.24 9.84 -6.66
CA ILE A 219 14.41 8.96 -6.73
C ILE A 219 13.97 7.49 -6.58
N ARG A 220 14.55 6.60 -7.40
CA ARG A 220 14.32 5.15 -7.31
C ARG A 220 15.60 4.35 -7.54
N ALA A 221 15.79 3.30 -6.76
CA ALA A 221 16.93 2.40 -6.80
C ALA A 221 16.66 1.17 -7.68
N HIS A 222 17.73 0.58 -8.22
CA HIS A 222 17.68 -0.72 -8.90
C HIS A 222 18.96 -1.50 -8.60
N GLN A 223 18.82 -2.61 -7.88
CA GLN A 223 19.94 -3.48 -7.55
C GLN A 223 20.08 -4.59 -8.60
N THR A 224 21.14 -4.53 -9.40
CA THR A 224 21.45 -5.63 -10.33
C THR A 224 21.99 -6.82 -9.53
N PRO A 225 21.53 -8.06 -9.79
CA PRO A 225 22.09 -9.26 -9.16
C PRO A 225 23.60 -9.38 -9.34
N ALA A 226 24.25 -10.08 -8.41
CA ALA A 226 25.62 -10.54 -8.62
C ALA A 226 25.61 -11.71 -9.62
N GLU A 227 26.43 -11.61 -10.67
CA GLU A 227 26.62 -12.66 -11.67
C GLU A 227 28.05 -13.21 -11.59
N THR A 228 28.31 -14.38 -12.18
CA THR A 228 29.68 -14.94 -12.23
C THR A 228 30.63 -14.02 -13.00
N GLY A 229 31.43 -13.24 -12.28
CA GLY A 229 32.35 -12.25 -12.83
C GLY A 229 31.85 -10.80 -12.82
N ARG A 230 30.67 -10.52 -12.25
CA ARG A 230 30.14 -9.16 -12.04
C ARG A 230 29.58 -9.02 -10.63
N GLN A 231 30.10 -8.05 -9.88
CA GLN A 231 29.51 -7.68 -8.58
C GLN A 231 28.11 -7.09 -8.79
N ALA A 232 27.25 -7.21 -7.78
CA ALA A 232 25.99 -6.49 -7.74
C ALA A 232 26.24 -4.98 -7.82
N THR A 233 25.37 -4.24 -8.51
CA THR A 233 25.44 -2.77 -8.58
C THR A 233 24.11 -2.16 -8.16
N THR A 234 24.14 -1.27 -7.17
CA THR A 234 22.99 -0.44 -6.80
C THR A 234 22.99 0.80 -7.67
N LEU A 235 22.17 0.78 -8.71
CA LEU A 235 21.85 1.97 -9.48
C LEU A 235 20.83 2.82 -8.73
N THR A 236 20.81 4.12 -9.02
CA THR A 236 19.71 5.01 -8.65
C THR A 236 19.41 5.96 -9.81
N ALA A 237 18.12 6.16 -10.09
CA ALA A 237 17.60 7.12 -11.05
C ALA A 237 16.97 8.31 -10.30
N THR A 238 17.38 9.52 -10.65
CA THR A 238 17.03 10.77 -9.95
C THR A 238 16.40 11.75 -10.94
N MET A 239 15.08 11.94 -10.88
CA MET A 239 14.36 12.98 -11.63
C MET A 239 14.50 14.32 -10.90
N THR A 240 14.67 15.41 -11.64
CA THR A 240 14.96 16.75 -11.07
C THR A 240 14.18 17.85 -11.77
N GLU A 241 13.95 18.96 -11.06
CA GLU A 241 13.26 20.17 -11.57
C GLU A 241 13.89 20.69 -12.88
N SER A 242 15.18 20.37 -13.11
CA SER A 242 15.91 20.70 -14.35
C SER A 242 15.48 19.94 -15.61
N SER A 243 14.44 19.10 -15.58
CA SER A 243 14.02 18.15 -16.65
C SER A 243 15.06 17.06 -17.01
N ASN A 244 16.15 16.95 -16.25
CA ASN A 244 17.14 15.88 -16.42
C ASN A 244 16.85 14.74 -15.45
N VAL A 245 16.93 13.50 -15.94
CA VAL A 245 17.02 12.31 -15.08
C VAL A 245 18.47 11.83 -15.07
N PHE A 246 19.07 11.76 -13.89
CA PHE A 246 20.42 11.27 -13.69
C PHE A 246 20.39 9.80 -13.27
N ILE A 247 21.28 8.96 -13.82
CA ILE A 247 21.49 7.60 -13.32
C ILE A 247 22.88 7.52 -12.71
N HIS A 248 22.97 7.25 -11.41
CA HIS A 248 24.21 7.06 -10.66
C HIS A 248 24.39 5.59 -10.24
N ASP A 249 25.61 5.24 -9.86
CA ASP A 249 25.97 3.98 -9.20
C ASP A 249 26.44 4.33 -7.78
N ILE A 250 25.65 3.93 -6.78
CA ILE A 250 25.88 4.21 -5.35
C ILE A 250 26.53 3.02 -4.61
N THR A 251 26.90 1.96 -5.33
CA THR A 251 27.62 0.81 -4.76
C THR A 251 28.90 1.22 -4.02
N PRO A 252 29.72 2.18 -4.51
CA PRO A 252 30.91 2.65 -3.77
C PRO A 252 30.57 3.40 -2.48
N HIS A 253 29.42 4.09 -2.44
CA HIS A 253 28.96 4.88 -1.31
C HIS A 253 28.46 3.96 -0.20
N LEU A 254 27.64 2.97 -0.55
CA LEU A 254 27.19 1.92 0.36
C LEU A 254 28.38 1.17 0.97
N ALA A 255 29.31 0.67 0.14
CA ALA A 255 30.50 -0.04 0.61
C ALA A 255 31.45 0.81 1.49
N SER A 256 31.33 2.14 1.45
CA SER A 256 32.16 3.05 2.26
C SER A 256 31.74 3.14 3.73
N PHE A 257 30.52 2.74 4.09
CA PHE A 257 30.10 2.66 5.49
C PHE A 257 30.77 1.48 6.21
N ASP A 258 30.93 0.35 5.53
CA ASP A 258 31.42 -0.90 6.14
C ASP A 258 32.94 -1.09 5.96
N THR A 259 33.60 -0.19 5.21
CA THR A 259 35.05 -0.22 4.95
C THR A 259 35.72 1.09 5.42
N PRO A 260 36.16 1.17 6.68
CA PRO A 260 36.78 2.38 7.24
C PRO A 260 37.95 2.92 6.41
N GLY A 261 37.98 4.24 6.21
CA GLY A 261 38.99 4.93 5.42
C GLY A 261 38.76 4.90 3.89
N THR A 262 37.63 4.36 3.42
CA THR A 262 37.25 4.42 2.00
C THR A 262 37.01 5.86 1.55
N ILE A 263 37.72 6.29 0.49
CA ILE A 263 37.55 7.61 -0.12
C ILE A 263 36.79 7.47 -1.44
N ILE A 264 35.57 8.01 -1.47
CA ILE A 264 34.76 8.11 -2.68
C ILE A 264 35.40 9.14 -3.62
N THR A 265 35.70 8.75 -4.86
CA THR A 265 36.39 9.64 -5.82
C THR A 265 35.41 10.57 -6.55
N PRO A 266 35.87 11.75 -7.01
CA PRO A 266 35.08 12.64 -7.87
C PRO A 266 34.66 12.04 -9.23
N GLN A 267 35.09 10.83 -9.57
CA GLN A 267 34.64 10.09 -10.75
C GLN A 267 33.51 9.10 -10.43
N GLN A 268 33.38 8.64 -9.18
CA GLN A 268 32.25 7.85 -8.70
C GLN A 268 31.03 8.74 -8.40
N ASN A 269 31.24 10.00 -8.02
CA ASN A 269 30.19 11.01 -7.92
C ASN A 269 29.68 11.56 -9.28
N LYS A 270 29.93 10.87 -10.40
CA LYS A 270 29.41 11.29 -11.72
C LYS A 270 28.31 10.33 -12.18
N PRO A 271 27.26 10.85 -12.86
CA PRO A 271 26.23 10.00 -13.43
C PRO A 271 26.81 9.10 -14.54
N LEU A 272 26.40 7.83 -14.53
CA LEU A 272 26.60 6.89 -15.63
C LEU A 272 25.79 7.29 -16.86
N CYS A 273 24.65 7.93 -16.67
CA CYS A 273 23.81 8.49 -17.73
C CYS A 273 23.10 9.76 -17.27
N THR A 274 22.81 10.66 -18.21
CA THR A 274 21.82 11.73 -18.01
C THR A 274 20.84 11.70 -19.17
N ILE A 275 19.59 11.35 -18.88
CA ILE A 275 18.49 11.34 -19.82
C ILE A 275 18.02 12.79 -20.01
N ARG A 276 17.87 13.21 -21.26
CA ARG A 276 17.46 14.58 -21.67
C ARG A 276 16.28 14.59 -22.64
N ALA A 277 15.46 13.54 -22.55
CA ALA A 277 14.32 13.31 -23.41
C ALA A 277 13.15 14.26 -23.05
N HIS A 278 12.81 14.33 -21.77
CA HIS A 278 11.85 15.25 -21.16
C HIS A 278 12.12 16.73 -21.46
N LYS A 279 11.06 17.54 -21.48
CA LYS A 279 11.12 18.98 -21.79
C LYS A 279 10.52 19.85 -20.69
N SER A 280 9.55 19.34 -19.97
CA SER A 280 9.20 19.77 -18.61
C SER A 280 9.90 18.89 -17.55
N GLU A 281 9.74 19.24 -16.27
CA GLU A 281 10.06 18.35 -15.15
C GLU A 281 9.04 17.21 -15.00
N GLY A 282 9.20 16.36 -13.98
CA GLY A 282 8.29 15.24 -13.73
C GLY A 282 8.44 14.67 -12.32
N TYR A 283 7.50 13.79 -11.95
CA TYR A 283 7.54 13.00 -10.72
C TYR A 283 7.60 11.50 -10.99
N ALA A 284 6.94 11.00 -12.04
CA ALA A 284 6.92 9.56 -12.33
C ALA A 284 8.30 8.98 -12.72
N VAL A 285 8.79 8.04 -11.91
CA VAL A 285 10.05 7.29 -12.12
C VAL A 285 9.86 5.87 -11.59
N ASP A 286 10.08 4.85 -12.41
CA ASP A 286 10.07 3.45 -11.95
C ASP A 286 10.95 2.50 -12.77
N TRP A 287 11.55 1.52 -12.10
CA TRP A 287 12.42 0.48 -12.68
C TRP A 287 11.65 -0.83 -12.88
N ALA A 288 11.75 -1.40 -14.08
CA ALA A 288 11.18 -2.70 -14.39
C ALA A 288 11.77 -3.78 -13.45
N PRO A 289 10.95 -4.62 -12.80
CA PRO A 289 11.40 -5.56 -11.78
C PRO A 289 12.63 -6.37 -12.20
N VAL A 290 13.53 -6.64 -11.24
CA VAL A 290 14.78 -7.39 -11.46
C VAL A 290 14.53 -8.76 -12.14
N SER A 291 13.41 -9.41 -11.84
CA SER A 291 12.92 -10.63 -12.50
C SER A 291 12.63 -10.48 -13.99
N SER A 292 12.21 -9.28 -14.42
CA SER A 292 11.88 -8.94 -15.81
C SER A 292 13.07 -8.38 -16.61
N HIS A 293 13.96 -7.64 -15.95
CA HIS A 293 15.07 -6.95 -16.61
C HIS A 293 16.24 -6.66 -15.66
N ALA A 294 16.89 -7.72 -15.16
CA ALA A 294 17.94 -7.67 -14.14
C ALA A 294 19.02 -6.58 -14.31
N ALA A 295 19.42 -6.26 -15.55
CA ALA A 295 20.40 -5.21 -15.84
C ALA A 295 19.92 -3.77 -15.57
N GLY A 296 18.61 -3.54 -15.44
CA GLY A 296 17.96 -2.23 -15.28
C GLY A 296 17.29 -1.75 -16.57
N ARG A 297 15.97 -1.53 -16.49
CA ARG A 297 15.16 -0.79 -17.47
C ARG A 297 14.30 0.19 -16.70
N LEU A 298 14.34 1.45 -17.07
CA LEU A 298 13.65 2.56 -16.42
C LEU A 298 12.51 3.06 -17.31
N MET A 299 11.41 3.48 -16.71
CA MET A 299 10.41 4.36 -17.32
C MET A 299 10.35 5.65 -16.51
N THR A 300 10.27 6.79 -17.19
CA THR A 300 10.12 8.12 -16.57
C THR A 300 9.04 8.91 -17.28
N GLY A 301 8.25 9.69 -16.55
CA GLY A 301 7.18 10.56 -17.06
C GLY A 301 7.44 12.04 -16.74
N ASP A 302 6.86 12.95 -17.54
CA ASP A 302 6.93 14.40 -17.31
C ASP A 302 5.56 15.08 -17.27
N ASN A 303 5.58 16.35 -16.85
CA ASN A 303 4.42 17.22 -16.73
C ASN A 303 3.77 17.56 -18.10
N ASP A 304 4.42 17.24 -19.22
CA ASP A 304 3.87 17.35 -20.58
C ASP A 304 3.03 16.12 -20.99
N GLY A 305 2.88 15.12 -20.11
CA GLY A 305 2.15 13.88 -20.39
C GLY A 305 2.94 12.84 -21.20
N LEU A 306 4.27 12.99 -21.28
CA LEU A 306 5.15 12.15 -22.09
C LEU A 306 5.99 11.21 -21.21
N MET A 307 6.04 9.93 -21.59
CA MET A 307 6.85 8.94 -20.88
C MET A 307 7.92 8.33 -21.78
N TYR A 308 9.13 8.18 -21.26
CA TYR A 308 10.30 7.69 -21.99
C TYR A 308 10.90 6.46 -21.31
N MET A 309 11.15 5.42 -22.10
CA MET A 309 11.81 4.20 -21.65
C MET A 309 13.31 4.30 -21.87
N THR A 310 14.10 4.00 -20.84
CA THR A 310 15.57 3.90 -20.90
C THR A 310 16.03 2.52 -20.49
N THR A 311 16.83 1.85 -21.32
CA THR A 311 17.29 0.47 -21.07
C THR A 311 18.80 0.42 -20.91
N ARG A 312 19.31 -0.29 -19.88
CA ARG A 312 20.75 -0.59 -19.76
C ARG A 312 21.15 -1.66 -20.76
N THR A 313 22.28 -1.46 -21.39
CA THR A 313 22.88 -2.36 -22.39
C THR A 313 23.91 -3.30 -21.75
N ASP A 314 24.23 -4.40 -22.42
CA ASP A 314 25.21 -5.40 -21.94
C ASP A 314 26.60 -4.83 -21.65
N GLY A 315 26.96 -3.73 -22.33
CA GLY A 315 28.18 -2.94 -22.13
C GLY A 315 28.10 -1.93 -20.96
N GLY A 316 27.05 -1.95 -20.15
CA GLY A 316 26.87 -1.14 -18.95
C GLY A 316 26.31 0.26 -19.16
N GLY A 317 26.37 0.81 -20.38
CA GLY A 317 25.77 2.10 -20.75
C GLY A 317 24.25 2.00 -20.99
N PHE A 318 23.59 3.15 -21.15
CA PHE A 318 22.12 3.26 -21.25
C PHE A 318 21.66 3.86 -22.58
N VAL A 319 20.48 3.45 -23.06
CA VAL A 319 19.84 3.97 -24.28
C VAL A 319 18.39 4.33 -23.98
N THR A 320 18.02 5.59 -24.22
CA THR A 320 16.63 6.09 -24.15
C THR A 320 15.96 6.02 -25.51
N ASP A 321 14.72 5.54 -25.57
CA ASP A 321 13.89 5.59 -26.77
C ASP A 321 13.60 7.04 -27.18
N THR A 322 13.80 7.39 -28.45
CA THR A 322 13.52 8.75 -28.95
C THR A 322 12.03 9.03 -29.16
N ARG A 323 11.17 8.01 -29.05
CA ARG A 323 9.71 8.12 -29.21
C ARG A 323 9.02 7.84 -27.87
N PRO A 324 8.36 8.84 -27.26
CA PRO A 324 7.66 8.63 -26.00
C PRO A 324 6.43 7.73 -26.18
N PHE A 325 5.97 7.17 -25.06
CA PHE A 325 4.56 6.83 -24.86
C PHE A 325 3.85 8.16 -24.59
N ALA A 326 2.82 8.45 -25.37
CA ALA A 326 2.09 9.70 -25.29
C ALA A 326 0.59 9.41 -25.38
N GLY A 327 -0.20 10.08 -24.54
CA GLY A 327 -1.65 9.92 -24.55
C GLY A 327 -2.36 10.49 -23.34
N HIS A 328 -1.69 10.64 -22.20
CA HIS A 328 -2.18 11.50 -21.12
C HIS A 328 -2.34 12.94 -21.63
N THR A 329 -3.29 13.67 -21.05
CA THR A 329 -3.58 15.08 -21.44
C THR A 329 -3.20 16.09 -20.35
N SER A 330 -2.49 15.63 -19.33
CA SER A 330 -1.88 16.40 -18.25
C SER A 330 -0.65 15.63 -17.73
N SER A 331 -0.06 16.09 -16.63
CA SER A 331 1.14 15.51 -16.01
C SER A 331 1.03 14.01 -15.70
N VAL A 332 2.18 13.31 -15.71
CA VAL A 332 2.30 11.91 -15.25
C VAL A 332 2.98 11.89 -13.88
N GLU A 333 2.18 11.72 -12.84
CA GLU A 333 2.65 11.78 -11.44
C GLU A 333 3.31 10.48 -10.99
N ASP A 334 2.78 9.32 -11.42
CA ASP A 334 3.32 8.01 -11.04
C ASP A 334 3.31 6.99 -12.19
N ILE A 335 4.25 6.05 -12.14
CA ILE A 335 4.38 4.91 -13.05
C ILE A 335 4.70 3.68 -12.21
N GLN A 336 4.05 2.55 -12.52
CA GLN A 336 4.29 1.26 -11.86
C GLN A 336 4.44 0.17 -12.91
N TRP A 337 5.61 -0.46 -13.02
CA TRP A 337 5.79 -1.66 -13.83
C TRP A 337 4.99 -2.84 -13.24
N SER A 338 4.44 -3.67 -14.10
CA SER A 338 3.67 -4.83 -13.65
C SER A 338 4.58 -5.85 -12.95
N PRO A 339 4.23 -6.31 -11.73
CA PRO A 339 5.02 -7.31 -11.01
C PRO A 339 5.00 -8.70 -11.67
N SER A 340 4.02 -8.97 -12.55
CA SER A 340 3.85 -10.24 -13.26
C SER A 340 4.15 -10.17 -14.77
N GLU A 341 3.86 -9.05 -15.45
CA GLU A 341 4.01 -8.92 -16.90
C GLU A 341 5.20 -8.04 -17.31
N ALA A 342 6.33 -8.67 -17.65
CA ALA A 342 7.66 -8.09 -17.96
C ALA A 342 7.75 -7.02 -19.09
N SER A 343 6.62 -6.64 -19.69
CA SER A 343 6.49 -5.62 -20.72
C SER A 343 5.35 -4.62 -20.48
N VAL A 344 4.64 -4.76 -19.37
CA VAL A 344 3.46 -3.96 -19.03
C VAL A 344 3.79 -3.00 -17.90
N PHE A 345 3.27 -1.78 -17.99
CA PHE A 345 3.29 -0.80 -16.90
C PHE A 345 1.97 -0.03 -16.84
N ALA A 346 1.65 0.49 -15.66
CA ALA A 346 0.57 1.42 -15.42
C ALA A 346 1.15 2.84 -15.22
N SER A 347 0.35 3.86 -15.51
CA SER A 347 0.67 5.26 -15.20
C SER A 347 -0.54 5.99 -14.66
N ALA A 348 -0.34 6.80 -13.62
CA ALA A 348 -1.29 7.72 -13.01
C ALA A 348 -1.04 9.15 -13.51
N SER A 349 -2.04 10.03 -13.41
CA SER A 349 -1.98 11.35 -14.04
C SER A 349 -3.00 12.35 -13.50
N SER A 350 -2.59 13.62 -13.55
CA SER A 350 -3.42 14.82 -13.48
C SER A 350 -4.57 14.92 -14.51
N ASP A 351 -4.72 13.96 -15.44
CA ASP A 351 -5.90 13.87 -16.32
C ASP A 351 -7.06 13.03 -15.74
N GLY A 352 -6.95 12.62 -14.47
CA GLY A 352 -7.93 11.80 -13.76
C GLY A 352 -7.97 10.33 -14.21
N THR A 353 -7.02 9.92 -15.08
CA THR A 353 -6.98 8.56 -15.63
C THR A 353 -5.76 7.77 -15.17
N VAL A 354 -5.98 6.48 -14.95
CA VAL A 354 -4.91 5.48 -14.97
C VAL A 354 -4.93 4.79 -16.34
N ARG A 355 -3.74 4.49 -16.85
CA ARG A 355 -3.55 3.85 -18.16
C ARG A 355 -2.60 2.69 -18.06
N VAL A 356 -2.91 1.60 -18.77
CA VAL A 356 -2.07 0.39 -18.84
C VAL A 356 -1.49 0.29 -20.24
N TRP A 357 -0.18 0.06 -20.33
CA TRP A 357 0.60 0.12 -21.57
C TRP A 357 1.37 -1.19 -21.78
N ASP A 358 1.71 -1.50 -23.03
CA ASP A 358 2.62 -2.60 -23.37
C ASP A 358 3.78 -2.05 -24.21
N VAL A 359 5.02 -2.18 -23.73
CA VAL A 359 6.22 -1.66 -24.42
C VAL A 359 6.53 -2.37 -25.73
N ARG A 360 5.98 -3.57 -25.95
CA ARG A 360 6.01 -4.32 -27.22
C ARG A 360 5.11 -3.66 -28.29
N SER A 361 4.14 -2.84 -27.86
CA SER A 361 3.18 -2.19 -28.76
C SER A 361 3.83 -1.12 -29.63
N LYS A 362 3.92 -1.41 -30.94
CA LYS A 362 4.47 -0.48 -31.95
C LYS A 362 3.65 0.81 -32.08
N SER A 363 2.39 0.82 -31.65
CA SER A 363 1.61 2.07 -31.62
C SER A 363 2.06 3.02 -30.52
N ARG A 364 2.69 2.51 -29.43
CA ARG A 364 2.96 3.25 -28.17
C ARG A 364 1.71 3.89 -27.54
N ALA A 365 0.52 3.40 -27.90
CA ALA A 365 -0.75 3.77 -27.29
C ALA A 365 -1.09 2.83 -26.11
N ALA A 366 -1.86 3.34 -25.14
CA ALA A 366 -2.34 2.56 -24.01
C ALA A 366 -3.29 1.43 -24.48
N ALA A 367 -3.20 0.27 -23.81
CA ALA A 367 -4.10 -0.86 -24.00
C ALA A 367 -5.42 -0.65 -23.22
N LEU A 368 -5.35 -0.02 -22.05
CA LEU A 368 -6.49 0.40 -21.24
C LEU A 368 -6.33 1.87 -20.86
N THR A 369 -7.44 2.61 -20.84
CA THR A 369 -7.50 4.00 -20.35
C THR A 369 -8.77 4.14 -19.52
N VAL A 370 -8.59 4.48 -18.25
CA VAL A 370 -9.58 4.25 -17.20
C VAL A 370 -9.67 5.50 -16.35
N LYS A 371 -10.83 6.16 -16.32
CA LYS A 371 -11.03 7.35 -15.47
C LYS A 371 -11.46 6.86 -14.08
N ILE A 372 -10.71 7.27 -13.06
CA ILE A 372 -10.87 6.77 -11.69
C ILE A 372 -11.18 7.86 -10.66
N SER A 373 -10.72 9.10 -10.88
CA SER A 373 -11.12 10.28 -10.11
C SER A 373 -11.50 11.44 -11.04
N ASP A 374 -12.23 12.43 -10.54
CA ASP A 374 -12.51 13.68 -11.23
C ASP A 374 -11.42 14.76 -11.02
N THR A 375 -10.45 14.51 -10.13
CA THR A 375 -9.24 15.31 -9.89
C THR A 375 -7.97 14.54 -10.25
N ASP A 376 -6.81 15.14 -10.00
CA ASP A 376 -5.49 14.58 -10.23
C ASP A 376 -5.25 13.28 -9.44
N VAL A 377 -4.70 12.27 -10.13
CA VAL A 377 -4.31 10.99 -9.52
C VAL A 377 -2.81 11.01 -9.29
N ASN A 378 -2.41 11.22 -8.03
CA ASN A 378 -1.05 11.55 -7.65
C ASN A 378 -0.16 10.32 -7.50
N VAL A 379 -0.72 9.17 -7.06
CA VAL A 379 0.05 7.96 -6.77
C VAL A 379 -0.67 6.67 -7.16
N ALA A 380 0.11 5.63 -7.47
CA ALA A 380 -0.40 4.29 -7.70
C ALA A 380 0.54 3.22 -7.14
N SER A 381 -0.02 2.15 -6.57
CA SER A 381 0.74 0.99 -6.09
C SER A 381 0.14 -0.31 -6.61
N TRP A 382 0.94 -1.12 -7.29
CA TRP A 382 0.51 -2.39 -7.87
C TRP A 382 0.87 -3.54 -6.92
N SER A 383 -0.13 -4.27 -6.42
CA SER A 383 0.10 -5.35 -5.45
C SER A 383 1.04 -6.40 -6.03
N ARG A 384 2.19 -6.60 -5.37
CA ARG A 384 3.22 -7.54 -5.82
C ARG A 384 2.86 -9.01 -5.56
N LEU A 385 1.89 -9.24 -4.67
CA LEU A 385 1.37 -10.56 -4.30
C LEU A 385 0.13 -10.87 -5.16
N THR A 386 -0.91 -10.05 -5.04
CA THR A 386 -2.19 -10.25 -5.73
C THR A 386 -2.24 -9.35 -6.96
N THR A 387 -1.44 -9.73 -7.96
CA THR A 387 -1.04 -8.91 -9.14
C THR A 387 -2.15 -8.42 -10.09
N HIS A 388 -3.42 -8.65 -9.77
CA HIS A 388 -4.56 -8.04 -10.45
C HIS A 388 -5.15 -6.83 -9.70
N LEU A 389 -4.62 -6.51 -8.52
CA LEU A 389 -5.00 -5.34 -7.72
C LEU A 389 -4.03 -4.17 -7.94
N LEU A 390 -4.62 -3.00 -8.16
CA LEU A 390 -3.95 -1.71 -8.14
C LEU A 390 -4.64 -0.82 -7.11
N ALA A 391 -3.87 -0.15 -6.26
CA ALA A 391 -4.37 0.90 -5.36
C ALA A 391 -3.89 2.27 -5.87
N THR A 392 -4.67 3.34 -5.63
CA THR A 392 -4.38 4.69 -6.14
C THR A 392 -4.86 5.76 -5.17
N GLY A 393 -4.14 6.87 -5.06
CA GLY A 393 -4.53 8.06 -4.28
C GLY A 393 -4.72 9.30 -5.16
N ASP A 394 -5.63 10.19 -4.75
CA ASP A 394 -5.99 11.42 -5.47
C ASP A 394 -5.86 12.71 -4.64
N ASP A 395 -6.02 13.84 -5.32
CA ASP A 395 -5.85 15.17 -4.76
C ASP A 395 -6.93 15.59 -3.72
N ASN A 396 -8.07 14.86 -3.63
CA ASN A 396 -9.10 15.11 -2.61
C ASN A 396 -8.83 14.36 -1.30
N GLY A 397 -7.70 13.66 -1.17
CA GLY A 397 -7.46 12.75 -0.05
C GLY A 397 -8.27 11.44 -0.14
N THR A 398 -8.81 11.13 -1.32
CA THR A 398 -9.46 9.83 -1.56
C THR A 398 -8.45 8.83 -2.08
N TRP A 399 -8.47 7.61 -1.54
CA TRP A 399 -7.74 6.49 -2.11
C TRP A 399 -8.64 5.27 -2.32
N ALA A 400 -8.33 4.45 -3.32
CA ALA A 400 -9.20 3.36 -3.76
C ALA A 400 -8.41 2.17 -4.34
N VAL A 401 -9.04 0.99 -4.31
CA VAL A 401 -8.50 -0.28 -4.81
C VAL A 401 -9.31 -0.75 -6.03
N TRP A 402 -8.62 -1.26 -7.05
CA TRP A 402 -9.21 -1.61 -8.35
C TRP A 402 -8.80 -3.02 -8.82
N ASP A 403 -9.77 -3.78 -9.30
CA ASP A 403 -9.51 -5.05 -10.00
C ASP A 403 -9.28 -4.81 -11.50
N LEU A 404 -8.03 -4.97 -11.94
CA LEU A 404 -7.61 -4.78 -13.32
C LEU A 404 -8.31 -5.74 -14.31
N ARG A 405 -8.88 -6.85 -13.84
CA ARG A 405 -9.66 -7.80 -14.67
C ARG A 405 -11.04 -7.26 -15.04
N GLN A 406 -11.56 -6.29 -14.28
CA GLN A 406 -12.85 -5.65 -14.53
C GLN A 406 -12.73 -4.46 -15.50
N TRP A 407 -11.51 -3.95 -15.69
CA TRP A 407 -11.20 -2.85 -16.59
C TRP A 407 -11.42 -3.25 -18.06
N LYS A 408 -11.95 -2.31 -18.85
CA LYS A 408 -12.36 -2.56 -20.24
C LYS A 408 -11.64 -1.57 -21.17
N PRO A 409 -11.22 -1.99 -22.38
CA PRO A 409 -10.63 -1.07 -23.34
C PRO A 409 -11.53 0.14 -23.62
N SER A 410 -10.90 1.32 -23.73
CA SER A 410 -11.60 2.56 -24.09
C SER A 410 -12.33 2.39 -25.42
N THR A 411 -13.61 2.74 -25.45
CA THR A 411 -14.44 2.70 -26.67
C THR A 411 -14.85 4.10 -27.05
N ASN A 412 -14.78 4.41 -28.35
CA ASN A 412 -15.07 5.75 -28.90
C ASN A 412 -14.31 6.90 -28.20
N ASN A 413 -13.04 6.66 -27.84
CA ASN A 413 -12.16 7.57 -27.10
C ASN A 413 -12.65 8.04 -25.72
N LYS A 414 -13.70 7.43 -25.14
CA LYS A 414 -14.10 7.69 -23.75
C LYS A 414 -13.48 6.65 -22.82
N ALA A 415 -12.70 7.11 -21.84
CA ALA A 415 -12.15 6.27 -20.78
C ALA A 415 -13.27 5.49 -20.06
N SER A 416 -13.01 4.24 -19.70
CA SER A 416 -13.96 3.46 -18.89
C SER A 416 -13.92 3.94 -17.44
N THR A 417 -15.08 4.09 -16.81
CA THR A 417 -15.20 4.28 -15.35
C THR A 417 -15.52 2.92 -14.72
N PRO A 418 -14.56 2.27 -14.03
CA PRO A 418 -14.79 1.00 -13.35
C PRO A 418 -15.46 1.26 -11.99
N THR A 419 -15.88 0.19 -11.33
CA THR A 419 -16.22 0.23 -9.89
C THR A 419 -14.95 -0.10 -9.11
N SER A 420 -14.66 0.65 -8.04
CA SER A 420 -13.63 0.30 -7.07
C SER A 420 -14.08 -0.90 -6.22
N ILE A 421 -13.13 -1.66 -5.70
CA ILE A 421 -13.41 -2.73 -4.72
C ILE A 421 -13.66 -2.11 -3.35
N ALA A 422 -12.75 -1.21 -2.96
CA ALA A 422 -12.82 -0.41 -1.75
C ALA A 422 -12.42 1.04 -2.09
N SER A 423 -12.93 2.02 -1.33
CA SER A 423 -12.70 3.44 -1.55
C SER A 423 -12.86 4.19 -0.24
N PHE A 424 -11.84 4.96 0.16
CA PHE A 424 -11.76 5.59 1.47
C PHE A 424 -11.51 7.09 1.32
N SER A 425 -12.34 7.90 1.99
CA SER A 425 -12.31 9.37 1.98
C SER A 425 -11.97 9.92 3.39
N TYR A 426 -10.96 9.32 4.01
CA TYR A 426 -10.55 9.64 5.39
C TYR A 426 -9.64 10.87 5.48
N HIS A 427 -8.65 10.99 4.59
CA HIS A 427 -7.72 12.11 4.59
C HIS A 427 -8.41 13.44 4.23
N LYS A 428 -7.77 14.56 4.55
CA LYS A 428 -8.30 15.93 4.38
C LYS A 428 -7.53 16.77 3.37
N GLU A 429 -6.36 16.29 2.94
CA GLU A 429 -5.56 16.85 1.85
C GLU A 429 -5.09 15.71 0.92
N GLN A 430 -4.49 16.08 -0.21
CA GLN A 430 -4.02 15.17 -1.25
C GLN A 430 -3.19 13.98 -0.73
N ILE A 431 -3.42 12.80 -1.31
CA ILE A 431 -2.59 11.62 -1.06
C ILE A 431 -1.22 11.84 -1.71
N THR A 432 -0.15 11.80 -0.90
CA THR A 432 1.23 12.03 -1.34
C THR A 432 1.99 10.73 -1.61
N SER A 433 1.60 9.64 -0.94
CA SER A 433 2.25 8.33 -1.10
C SER A 433 1.33 7.18 -0.70
N LEU A 434 1.49 6.01 -1.33
CA LEU A 434 0.70 4.81 -1.04
C LEU A 434 1.50 3.56 -1.41
N GLU A 435 1.62 2.58 -0.51
CA GLU A 435 2.25 1.28 -0.81
C GLU A 435 1.54 0.09 -0.15
N TRP A 436 1.27 -0.95 -0.94
CA TRP A 436 0.92 -2.29 -0.44
C TRP A 436 2.06 -2.87 0.39
N HIS A 437 1.73 -3.56 1.48
CA HIS A 437 2.71 -4.28 2.29
C HIS A 437 3.45 -5.35 1.44
N PRO A 438 4.79 -5.49 1.55
CA PRO A 438 5.56 -6.34 0.64
C PRO A 438 5.37 -7.85 0.86
N SER A 439 4.80 -8.27 1.99
CA SER A 439 4.57 -9.68 2.33
C SER A 439 3.17 -9.99 2.88
N ASP A 440 2.24 -9.04 2.77
CA ASP A 440 0.82 -9.21 3.10
C ASP A 440 -0.02 -8.51 2.02
N ASP A 441 -1.11 -9.10 1.56
CA ASP A 441 -1.92 -8.58 0.45
C ASP A 441 -3.25 -7.95 0.85
N SER A 442 -3.55 -7.84 2.15
CA SER A 442 -4.63 -6.98 2.65
C SER A 442 -4.14 -5.62 3.17
N ILE A 443 -2.87 -5.51 3.59
CA ILE A 443 -2.34 -4.31 4.25
C ILE A 443 -1.82 -3.26 3.26
N ILE A 444 -2.19 -1.98 3.49
CA ILE A 444 -1.73 -0.80 2.75
C ILE A 444 -1.28 0.31 3.73
N ALA A 445 -0.18 0.99 3.41
CA ALA A 445 0.19 2.27 4.04
C ALA A 445 -0.13 3.45 3.10
N VAL A 446 -0.62 4.56 3.66
CA VAL A 446 -1.00 5.78 2.91
C VAL A 446 -0.45 7.02 3.62
N ALA A 447 0.19 7.94 2.90
CA ALA A 447 0.57 9.28 3.38
C ALA A 447 -0.22 10.37 2.66
N ALA A 448 -0.55 11.45 3.37
CA ALA A 448 -1.25 12.59 2.81
C ALA A 448 -0.69 13.95 3.28
N GLY A 449 -1.09 15.02 2.60
CA GLY A 449 -0.72 16.41 2.92
C GLY A 449 -1.13 16.86 4.33
N ASP A 450 -2.16 16.23 4.90
CA ASP A 450 -2.71 16.52 6.24
C ASP A 450 -1.79 16.13 7.41
N ASN A 451 -0.53 15.78 7.13
CA ASN A 451 0.51 15.37 8.07
C ASN A 451 0.24 14.01 8.72
N THR A 452 -0.48 13.12 8.04
CA THR A 452 -0.71 11.75 8.51
C THR A 452 -0.10 10.69 7.60
N VAL A 453 0.29 9.60 8.24
CA VAL A 453 0.56 8.31 7.62
C VAL A 453 -0.33 7.28 8.29
N THR A 454 -1.14 6.59 7.51
CA THR A 454 -2.17 5.67 7.99
C THR A 454 -1.88 4.25 7.52
N LEU A 455 -2.17 3.27 8.39
CA LEU A 455 -2.09 1.85 8.05
C LEU A 455 -3.51 1.28 7.98
N TRP A 456 -3.77 0.49 6.95
CA TRP A 456 -5.09 -0.06 6.64
C TRP A 456 -5.00 -1.56 6.41
N ASP A 457 -6.02 -2.31 6.86
CA ASP A 457 -6.21 -3.73 6.55
C ASP A 457 -7.56 -3.94 5.85
N LEU A 458 -7.48 -4.40 4.59
CA LEU A 458 -8.63 -4.70 3.74
C LEU A 458 -9.30 -6.05 4.03
N ALA A 459 -8.77 -6.86 4.95
CA ALA A 459 -9.39 -8.09 5.42
C ALA A 459 -10.38 -7.85 6.59
N VAL A 460 -10.38 -6.65 7.18
CA VAL A 460 -11.34 -6.27 8.22
C VAL A 460 -12.71 -6.01 7.60
N GLU A 461 -13.60 -6.98 7.75
CA GLU A 461 -15.05 -6.82 7.57
C GLU A 461 -15.67 -6.72 8.98
N LEU A 462 -16.53 -5.71 9.22
CA LEU A 462 -17.30 -5.65 10.46
C LEU A 462 -18.44 -6.67 10.41
N ASP A 463 -18.66 -7.38 11.52
CA ASP A 463 -20.00 -7.93 11.80
C ASP A 463 -20.92 -6.79 12.29
N ASP A 464 -22.21 -6.88 11.99
CA ASP A 464 -23.16 -5.76 12.20
C ASP A 464 -23.30 -5.37 13.68
N GLU A 465 -22.95 -6.26 14.61
CA GLU A 465 -23.06 -6.03 16.06
C GLU A 465 -21.86 -5.26 16.66
N GLU A 466 -20.62 -5.55 16.27
CA GLU A 466 -19.42 -4.82 16.74
C GLU A 466 -19.34 -3.39 16.21
N SER A 467 -19.95 -3.12 15.05
CA SER A 467 -20.05 -1.78 14.43
C SER A 467 -20.60 -0.68 15.34
N ARG A 468 -21.25 -1.10 16.44
CA ARG A 468 -21.94 -0.23 17.41
C ARG A 468 -21.03 0.29 18.53
N ASP A 469 -19.85 -0.29 18.72
CA ASP A 469 -18.96 -0.02 19.86
C ASP A 469 -17.60 0.57 19.45
N THR A 470 -17.60 1.48 18.47
CA THR A 470 -16.40 2.17 17.96
C THR A 470 -15.82 3.21 18.94
N ALA A 471 -15.95 3.01 20.26
CA ALA A 471 -15.58 3.95 21.33
C ALA A 471 -16.07 5.40 21.12
N GLY A 472 -17.19 5.59 20.41
CA GLY A 472 -17.74 6.90 20.04
C GLY A 472 -17.14 7.56 18.78
N VAL A 473 -16.19 6.92 18.09
CA VAL A 473 -15.49 7.48 16.91
C VAL A 473 -16.23 7.19 15.60
N GLN A 474 -17.46 7.70 15.48
CA GLN A 474 -18.40 7.43 14.37
C GLN A 474 -17.94 7.75 12.93
N ASP A 475 -16.77 8.40 12.74
CA ASP A 475 -16.24 8.81 11.42
C ASP A 475 -15.00 8.01 10.97
N VAL A 476 -14.51 7.05 11.77
CA VAL A 476 -13.35 6.21 11.42
C VAL A 476 -13.82 4.92 10.74
N PRO A 477 -13.33 4.60 9.51
CA PRO A 477 -13.60 3.29 8.90
C PRO A 477 -12.89 2.17 9.67
N PRO A 478 -13.51 0.98 9.81
CA PRO A 478 -12.95 -0.13 10.60
C PRO A 478 -11.66 -0.70 10.01
N GLN A 479 -11.43 -0.52 8.69
CA GLN A 479 -10.18 -0.93 8.04
C GLN A 479 -8.98 -0.07 8.45
N LEU A 480 -9.15 1.06 9.15
CA LEU A 480 -8.05 1.93 9.60
C LEU A 480 -7.41 1.36 10.89
N LEU A 481 -6.29 0.66 10.76
CA LEU A 481 -5.55 0.08 11.88
C LEU A 481 -4.72 1.09 12.68
N PHE A 482 -4.20 2.15 12.03
CA PHE A 482 -3.23 3.04 12.67
C PHE A 482 -3.20 4.45 12.05
N VAL A 483 -2.87 5.45 12.88
CA VAL A 483 -2.60 6.83 12.44
C VAL A 483 -1.31 7.33 13.10
N HIS A 484 -0.25 7.49 12.30
CA HIS A 484 0.99 8.15 12.68
C HIS A 484 0.95 9.61 12.20
N TYR A 485 1.30 10.56 13.07
CA TYR A 485 1.49 11.97 12.67
C TYR A 485 2.93 12.18 12.21
N HIS A 486 3.11 12.67 10.98
CA HIS A 486 4.43 13.00 10.42
C HIS A 486 4.36 14.33 9.66
N GLU A 487 5.07 15.35 10.16
CA GLU A 487 5.00 16.68 9.56
C GLU A 487 5.51 16.66 8.12
N ASN A 488 4.71 17.24 7.22
CA ASN A 488 5.01 17.40 5.81
C ASN A 488 5.23 16.09 5.04
N ALA A 489 4.62 14.96 5.44
CA ALA A 489 4.76 13.65 4.78
C ALA A 489 4.67 13.70 3.23
N LYS A 490 5.77 13.31 2.55
CA LYS A 490 5.92 13.33 1.08
C LYS A 490 5.96 11.93 0.47
N GLU A 491 6.71 11.02 1.07
CA GLU A 491 6.86 9.65 0.57
C GLU A 491 6.98 8.65 1.73
N LEU A 492 6.43 7.45 1.55
CA LEU A 492 6.61 6.30 2.43
C LEU A 492 7.12 5.10 1.64
N HIS A 493 7.78 4.17 2.32
CA HIS A 493 8.17 2.85 1.80
C HIS A 493 8.20 1.82 2.92
N TRP A 494 7.71 0.62 2.66
CA TRP A 494 7.89 -0.53 3.55
C TRP A 494 9.31 -1.08 3.48
N HIS A 495 9.93 -1.39 4.62
CA HIS A 495 11.27 -1.94 4.63
C HIS A 495 11.27 -3.43 4.20
N PRO A 496 11.80 -3.79 3.02
CA PRO A 496 11.59 -5.11 2.39
C PRO A 496 12.34 -6.28 3.07
N GLN A 497 13.02 -6.01 4.20
CA GLN A 497 13.78 -6.99 4.97
C GLN A 497 13.54 -6.92 6.48
N ILE A 498 12.73 -5.96 6.98
CA ILE A 498 12.40 -5.78 8.40
C ILE A 498 10.86 -5.73 8.47
N PRO A 499 10.17 -6.87 8.70
CA PRO A 499 8.71 -6.96 8.54
C PRO A 499 7.93 -6.02 9.46
N GLY A 500 6.98 -5.27 8.88
CA GLY A 500 6.19 -4.24 9.55
C GLY A 500 6.93 -2.94 9.85
N SER A 501 8.21 -2.79 9.47
CA SER A 501 8.88 -1.50 9.53
C SER A 501 8.52 -0.64 8.32
N LEU A 502 8.04 0.57 8.59
CA LEU A 502 7.79 1.62 7.61
C LEU A 502 8.83 2.74 7.76
N VAL A 503 9.24 3.32 6.63
CA VAL A 503 10.04 4.54 6.58
C VAL A 503 9.20 5.62 5.91
N VAL A 504 9.24 6.84 6.44
CA VAL A 504 8.53 8.01 5.91
C VAL A 504 9.51 9.19 5.82
N THR A 505 9.36 10.01 4.78
CA THR A 505 10.08 11.30 4.67
C THR A 505 9.10 12.48 4.60
N GLY A 506 9.51 13.62 5.16
CA GLY A 506 8.73 14.85 5.24
C GLY A 506 9.62 16.02 5.66
N HIS A 507 9.31 16.67 6.79
CA HIS A 507 10.27 17.57 7.44
C HIS A 507 11.57 16.84 7.86
N GLU A 508 11.43 15.61 8.35
CA GLU A 508 12.53 14.69 8.65
C GLU A 508 12.19 13.25 8.20
N PHE A 509 13.07 12.28 8.53
CA PHE A 509 12.77 10.86 8.36
C PHE A 509 12.20 10.27 9.65
N SER A 510 11.03 9.64 9.56
CA SER A 510 10.47 8.79 10.61
C SER A 510 10.66 7.33 10.22
N VAL A 511 11.15 6.51 11.16
CA VAL A 511 11.46 5.09 10.98
C VAL A 511 10.78 4.32 12.09
N PHE A 512 9.68 3.62 11.76
CA PHE A 512 8.84 3.02 12.80
C PHE A 512 8.34 1.62 12.47
N LYS A 513 7.87 0.92 13.51
CA LYS A 513 7.08 -0.31 13.46
C LYS A 513 5.99 -0.18 14.51
N THR A 514 4.74 -0.35 14.09
CA THR A 514 3.56 -0.36 14.97
C THR A 514 3.39 -1.72 15.65
N ILE A 515 2.69 -1.79 16.77
CA ILE A 515 2.30 -3.09 17.36
C ILE A 515 1.35 -3.91 16.47
N SER A 516 0.66 -3.26 15.52
CA SER A 516 -0.37 -3.86 14.67
C SER A 516 0.13 -4.56 13.40
N VAL A 517 1.40 -4.38 13.01
CA VAL A 517 2.00 -4.86 11.73
C VAL A 517 3.48 -5.16 11.92
#